data_AF-A0A6V7KI81-F1
#
_entry.id   AF-A0A6V7KI81-F1
#
_cell.length_a   1.000
_cell.length_b   1.000
_cell.length_c   1.000
_cell.angle_alpha   90.00
_cell.angle_beta   90.00
_cell.angle_gamma   90.00
#
_symmetry.space_group_name_H-M   'P 1'
#
loop_
_entity.id
_entity.type
_entity.pdbx_description
1 polymer ?
#
loop_
_entity_poly.entity_id
_entity_poly.type
_entity_poly.pdbx_seq_one_letter_code
_entity_poly.pdbx_strand_id
1 'polypeptide(L)' 'ESLWNETLTDILRNDLLKNYDKFARPVQHFNTTSVQFGLEVYYVNI' A
#
# COMPACT_ATOMS: atom_id res chain seq x y z
N GLU A 1 -1.36 -31.38 -9.30
CA GLU A 1 -0.97 -30.00 -8.96
C GLU A 1 -2.16 -29.34 -8.29
N SER A 2 -1.99 -28.75 -7.11
CA SER A 2 -3.10 -28.09 -6.42
C SER A 2 -3.39 -26.79 -7.15
N LEU A 3 -4.51 -26.75 -7.89
CA LEU A 3 -5.08 -25.52 -8.40
C LEU A 3 -5.36 -24.65 -7.17
N TRP A 4 -4.57 -23.60 -6.98
CA TRP A 4 -4.71 -22.74 -5.83
C TRP A 4 -6.13 -22.14 -5.86
N ASN A 5 -6.87 -22.30 -4.76
CA ASN A 5 -8.29 -21.99 -4.71
C ASN A 5 -8.48 -20.56 -4.20
N GLU A 6 -8.96 -19.67 -5.07
CA GLU A 6 -9.09 -18.24 -4.80
C GLU A 6 -9.87 -17.94 -3.52
N THR A 7 -9.18 -17.40 -2.51
CA THR A 7 -9.86 -16.86 -1.33
C THR A 7 -10.46 -15.51 -1.65
N LEU A 8 -11.51 -15.14 -0.91
CA LEU A 8 -12.16 -13.82 -1.06
C LEU A 8 -11.18 -12.66 -0.89
N THR A 9 -10.13 -12.84 -0.09
CA THR A 9 -9.08 -11.83 0.13
C THR A 9 -8.23 -11.62 -1.12
N ASP A 10 -7.98 -12.68 -1.88
CA ASP A 10 -7.16 -12.62 -3.09
C ASP A 10 -7.91 -11.96 -4.24
N ILE A 11 -9.20 -12.26 -4.38
CA ILE A 11 -10.12 -11.58 -5.30
C ILE A 11 -10.15 -10.08 -4.98
N LEU A 12 -10.37 -9.73 -3.71
CA LEU A 12 -10.42 -8.34 -3.26
C LEU A 12 -9.11 -7.59 -3.54
N ARG A 13 -7.96 -8.23 -3.27
CA ARG A 13 -6.64 -7.65 -3.54
C ARG A 13 -6.47 -7.38 -5.03
N ASN A 14 -6.83 -8.33 -5.88
CA ASN A 14 -6.73 -8.18 -7.32
C ASN A 14 -7.61 -7.03 -7.82
N ASP A 15 -8.87 -6.98 -7.38
CA ASP A 15 -9.81 -5.93 -7.77
C ASP A 15 -9.36 -4.54 -7.33
N LEU A 16 -8.80 -4.40 -6.11
CA LEU A 16 -8.26 -3.13 -5.61
C LEU A 16 -7.05 -2.63 -6.41
N LEU A 17 -6.19 -3.54 -6.89
CA LEU A 17 -4.92 -3.19 -7.52
C LEU A 17 -4.97 -3.16 -9.05
N LYS A 18 -6.00 -3.74 -9.68
CA LYS A 18 -6.14 -3.91 -11.13
C LYS A 18 -5.91 -2.64 -11.95
N ASN A 19 -6.37 -1.49 -11.44
CA ASN A 19 -6.24 -0.18 -12.10
C ASN A 19 -5.60 0.88 -11.19
N TYR A 20 -4.87 0.44 -10.15
CA TYR A 20 -4.25 1.37 -9.21
C TYR A 20 -3.02 2.05 -9.84
N ASP A 21 -3.10 3.36 -10.06
CA ASP A 21 -1.95 4.15 -10.50
C ASP A 21 -1.04 4.47 -9.30
N LYS A 22 0.11 3.79 -9.25
CA LYS A 22 1.12 3.99 -8.19
C LYS A 22 1.83 5.34 -8.24
N PHE A 23 1.77 6.04 -9.38
CA PHE A 23 2.39 7.34 -9.57
C PHE A 23 1.40 8.47 -9.26
N ALA A 24 0.11 8.17 -9.22
CA ALA A 24 -0.90 9.11 -8.80
C ALA A 24 -0.84 9.33 -7.28
N ARG A 25 -0.83 10.61 -6.91
CA ARG A 25 -1.06 11.03 -5.53
C ARG A 25 -2.51 10.67 -5.12
N PRO A 26 -2.80 10.32 -3.85
CA PRO A 26 -4.17 10.08 -3.39
C PRO A 26 -5.13 11.25 -3.65
N VAL A 27 -6.40 10.90 -3.91
CA VAL A 27 -7.46 11.66 -4.62
C VAL A 27 -7.77 13.07 -4.12
N GLN A 28 -7.28 13.47 -2.94
CA GLN A 28 -7.41 14.86 -2.48
C GLN A 28 -6.25 15.71 -3.06
N HIS A 29 -6.25 15.86 -4.38
CA HIS A 29 -5.23 16.57 -5.16
C HIS A 29 -5.18 18.09 -4.93
N PHE A 30 -6.13 18.64 -4.16
CA PHE A 30 -6.22 20.08 -3.88
C PHE A 30 -5.39 20.53 -2.66
N ASN A 31 -5.09 19.63 -1.71
CA ASN A 31 -4.40 19.96 -0.44
C ASN A 31 -2.97 19.41 -0.41
N THR A 32 -2.27 19.51 0.73
CA THR A 32 -1.02 18.79 1.07
C THR A 32 -1.34 17.41 1.66
N THR A 33 -0.54 16.37 1.36
CA THR A 33 -0.75 15.02 1.92
C THR A 33 -0.06 15.00 3.27
N SER A 34 -0.86 14.91 4.33
CA SER A 34 -0.31 14.74 5.68
C SER A 34 0.08 13.28 5.88
N VAL A 35 1.36 13.05 6.17
CA VAL A 35 1.90 11.72 6.46
C VAL A 35 2.42 11.69 7.88
N GLN A 36 2.16 10.60 8.59
CA GLN A 36 2.77 10.35 9.89
C GLN A 36 4.04 9.51 9.67
N PHE A 37 5.18 10.04 10.11
CA PHE A 37 6.44 9.32 10.04
C PHE A 37 6.73 8.64 11.39
N GLY A 38 6.91 7.33 11.36
CA GLY A 38 7.38 6.55 12.51
C GLY A 38 8.87 6.26 12.36
N LEU A 39 9.69 6.82 13.26
CA LEU A 39 11.13 6.59 13.28
C LEU A 39 11.53 5.98 14.62
N GLU A 40 12.21 4.84 14.55
CA GLU A 40 12.82 4.17 15.68
C GLU A 40 14.33 4.07 15.43
N VAL A 41 15.14 4.62 16.35
CA VAL A 41 16.60 4.56 16.26
C VAL A 41 17.08 3.39 17.08
N TYR A 42 17.55 2.34 16.39
CA TYR A 42 18.02 1.12 17.05
C TYR A 42 19.44 1.25 17.62
N TYR A 43 20.30 2.04 16.98
CA TYR A 43 21.70 2.16 17.38
C TYR A 43 22.29 3.49 16.94
N VAL A 44 23.05 4.11 17.84
CA VAL A 44 23.84 5.32 17.56
C VAL A 44 25.28 5.02 17.98
N ASN A 45 26.21 5.25 17.06
CA ASN A 45 27.65 5.16 17.30
C ASN A 45 28.29 6.52 17.06
N ILE A 46 29.40 6.78 17.75
CA ILE A 46 30.15 8.03 17.74
C ILE A 46 31.51 7.77 17.12
#